data_AF-A0A943PL21-F1
#
_entry.id   AF-A0A943PL21-F1
#
_cell.length_a   1.000
_cell.length_b   1.000
_cell.length_c   1.000
_cell.angle_alpha   90.00
_cell.angle_beta   90.00
_cell.angle_gamma   90.00
#
_symmetry.space_group_name_H-M   'P 1'
#
loop_
_entity.id
_entity.type
_entity.pdbx_description
1 polymer ?
#
loop_
_entity_poly.entity_id
_entity_poly.type
_entity_poly.pdbx_seq_one_letter_code
_entity_poly.pdbx_strand_id
1 'polypeptide(L)'
;MQKIDELFEASCLQFSVPLKSDNFHTYIPIEIYNDTHRFQFLIRKGKKSKILILAGQQRVYLTDDQIIRTILSMEDNETEWFLAQFISLYVGNGVQTTLELDKTKFTYTGLPSFPEERDILLFSDTNIKLSHFCFLLNFIFAKDQCWGKMSNTPNFEKKTLCKYISIIDYYHNASTYSKVFLKGLGYPVKYAQSSNYISTQKAFKEIDCVEKFDISYYL
;
A
#
# COMPACT_ATOMS: atom_id res chain seq x y z
N MET A 1 13.99 -2.62 3.54
CA MET A 1 14.35 -2.73 2.11
C MET A 1 15.70 -3.40 1.90
N GLN A 2 16.77 -2.96 2.57
CA GLN A 2 18.12 -3.59 2.48
C GLN A 2 18.11 -5.12 2.56
N LYS A 3 17.48 -5.71 3.58
CA LYS A 3 17.37 -7.18 3.70
C LYS A 3 16.72 -7.87 2.48
N ILE A 4 15.75 -7.22 1.84
CA ILE A 4 15.10 -7.75 0.62
C ILE A 4 16.06 -7.69 -0.58
N ASP A 5 16.86 -6.63 -0.67
CA ASP A 5 17.89 -6.48 -1.71
C ASP A 5 19.02 -7.50 -1.50
N GLU A 6 19.51 -7.68 -0.27
CA GLU A 6 20.50 -8.70 0.10
C GLU A 6 20.04 -10.12 -0.28
N LEU A 7 18.79 -10.48 0.05
CA LEU A 7 18.22 -11.79 -0.30
C LEU A 7 18.10 -11.99 -1.83
N PHE A 8 17.83 -10.91 -2.56
CA PHE A 8 17.79 -10.94 -4.02
C PHE A 8 19.20 -11.08 -4.63
N GLU A 9 20.18 -10.34 -4.11
CA GLU A 9 21.58 -10.44 -4.54
C GLU A 9 22.15 -11.84 -4.28
N ALA A 10 21.89 -12.41 -3.11
CA ALA A 10 22.26 -13.79 -2.78
C ALA A 10 21.64 -14.80 -3.76
N SER A 11 20.37 -14.60 -4.14
CA SER A 11 19.71 -15.44 -5.14
C SER A 11 20.36 -15.31 -6.53
N CYS A 12 20.65 -14.09 -6.96
CA CYS A 12 21.33 -13.84 -8.23
C CYS A 12 22.70 -14.54 -8.28
N LEU A 13 23.48 -14.46 -7.20
CA LEU A 13 24.76 -15.17 -7.07
C LEU A 13 24.58 -16.69 -7.14
N GLN A 14 23.62 -17.25 -6.40
CA GLN A 14 23.34 -18.69 -6.39
C GLN A 14 23.01 -19.23 -7.78
N PHE A 15 22.22 -18.49 -8.57
CA PHE A 15 21.81 -18.91 -9.91
C PHE A 15 22.70 -18.37 -11.04
N SER A 16 23.84 -17.75 -10.71
CA SER A 16 24.77 -17.13 -11.69
C SER A 16 24.07 -16.13 -12.64
N VAL A 17 23.11 -15.38 -12.11
CA VAL A 17 22.36 -14.36 -12.85
C VAL A 17 22.97 -12.98 -12.63
N PRO A 18 23.23 -12.19 -13.68
CA PRO A 18 23.67 -10.81 -13.53
C PRO A 18 22.63 -9.96 -12.78
N LEU A 19 23.06 -9.14 -11.82
CA LEU A 19 22.18 -8.28 -11.01
C LEU A 19 21.31 -7.30 -11.84
N LYS A 20 21.75 -6.97 -13.05
CA LYS A 20 21.04 -6.07 -13.97
C LYS A 20 20.05 -6.79 -14.91
N SER A 21 19.87 -8.10 -14.75
CA SER A 21 18.94 -8.86 -15.58
C SER A 21 17.49 -8.47 -15.27
N ASP A 22 16.80 -7.87 -16.25
CA ASP A 22 15.38 -7.49 -16.10
C ASP A 22 14.43 -8.71 -16.06
N ASN A 23 14.91 -9.89 -16.47
CA ASN A 23 14.08 -11.10 -16.60
C ASN A 23 14.07 -11.97 -15.34
N PHE A 24 15.00 -11.76 -14.41
CA PHE A 24 15.11 -12.59 -13.21
C PHE A 24 14.35 -12.00 -12.02
N HIS A 25 13.67 -12.88 -11.29
CA HIS A 25 12.87 -12.50 -10.15
C HIS A 25 12.99 -13.54 -9.04
N THR A 26 13.23 -13.08 -7.82
CA THR A 26 13.18 -13.91 -6.61
C THR A 26 11.83 -13.76 -5.93
N TYR A 27 11.34 -14.84 -5.35
CA TYR A 27 10.16 -14.84 -4.48
C TYR A 27 10.62 -15.07 -3.04
N ILE A 28 10.50 -14.04 -2.21
CA ILE A 28 10.96 -14.05 -0.82
C ILE A 28 9.72 -14.17 0.07
N PRO A 29 9.59 -15.24 0.88
CA PRO A 29 8.50 -15.35 1.84
C PRO A 29 8.62 -14.30 2.94
N ILE A 30 7.50 -13.68 3.28
CA ILE A 30 7.34 -12.88 4.51
C ILE A 30 6.35 -13.62 5.39
N GLU A 31 6.74 -13.82 6.64
CA GLU A 31 5.84 -14.29 7.69
C GLU A 31 5.58 -13.17 8.68
N ILE A 32 4.32 -12.96 9.02
CA ILE A 32 3.97 -11.96 10.03
C ILE A 32 3.46 -12.66 11.25
N TYR A 33 3.93 -12.15 12.38
CA TYR A 33 3.42 -12.48 13.69
C TYR A 33 2.52 -11.32 14.11
N ASN A 34 1.21 -11.53 13.96
CA ASN A 34 0.26 -10.87 14.83
C ASN A 34 -0.09 -11.91 15.90
N ASP A 35 -0.30 -11.52 17.16
CA ASP A 35 -0.24 -12.38 18.37
C ASP A 35 -1.03 -13.71 18.33
N THR A 36 -1.88 -13.92 17.33
CA THR A 36 -2.71 -15.11 17.11
C THR A 36 -2.63 -15.72 15.70
N HIS A 37 -1.97 -15.10 14.72
CA HIS A 37 -2.02 -15.51 13.32
C HIS A 37 -0.67 -15.42 12.60
N ARG A 38 -0.35 -16.47 11.84
CA ARG A 38 0.76 -16.48 10.87
C ARG A 38 0.21 -16.22 9.48
N PHE A 39 0.67 -15.15 8.86
CA PHE A 39 0.30 -14.79 7.51
C PHE A 39 1.47 -15.00 6.56
N GLN A 40 1.22 -15.62 5.40
CA GLN A 40 2.25 -15.84 4.38
C GLN A 40 2.01 -14.94 3.18
N PHE A 41 2.97 -14.05 2.93
CA PHE A 41 3.04 -13.24 1.72
C PHE A 41 4.31 -13.60 0.95
N LEU A 42 4.35 -13.27 -0.34
CA LEU A 42 5.58 -13.32 -1.13
C LEU A 42 5.97 -11.92 -1.61
N ILE A 43 7.22 -11.54 -1.42
CA ILE A 43 7.81 -10.44 -2.18
C ILE A 43 8.37 -11.01 -3.47
N ARG A 44 7.79 -10.60 -4.60
CA ARG A 44 8.46 -10.73 -5.90
C ARG A 44 9.46 -9.59 -6.05
N LYS A 45 10.74 -9.90 -5.96
CA LYS A 45 11.84 -8.95 -6.13
C LYS A 45 12.50 -9.10 -7.50
N GLY A 46 12.57 -7.99 -8.23
CA GLY A 46 13.47 -7.78 -9.36
C GLY A 46 14.01 -6.35 -9.28
N LYS A 47 13.91 -5.58 -10.37
CA LYS A 47 14.18 -4.11 -10.32
C LYS A 47 13.28 -3.37 -9.33
N LYS A 48 12.04 -3.82 -9.17
CA LYS A 48 11.08 -3.33 -8.17
C LYS A 48 10.60 -4.48 -7.30
N SER A 49 10.18 -4.18 -6.07
CA SER A 49 9.54 -5.12 -5.17
C SER A 49 8.02 -5.04 -5.31
N LYS A 50 7.36 -6.19 -5.43
CA LYS A 50 5.89 -6.31 -5.33
C LYS A 50 5.56 -7.29 -4.23
N ILE A 51 4.65 -6.92 -3.33
CA ILE A 51 4.07 -7.84 -2.34
C ILE A 51 2.90 -8.58 -2.99
N LEU A 52 2.85 -9.89 -2.80
CA LEU A 52 1.86 -10.81 -3.33
C LEU A 52 1.16 -11.48 -2.17
N ILE A 53 -0.17 -11.47 -2.22
CA ILE A 53 -1.03 -12.21 -1.31
C ILE A 53 -1.13 -13.64 -1.80
N LEU A 54 -0.99 -14.61 -0.90
CA LEU A 54 -1.18 -16.02 -1.19
C LEU A 54 -2.59 -16.44 -0.80
N ALA A 55 -3.35 -16.96 -1.77
CA ALA A 55 -4.65 -17.55 -1.54
C ALA A 55 -4.75 -18.88 -2.29
N GLY A 56 -4.60 -19.98 -1.56
CA GLY A 56 -4.42 -21.30 -2.16
C GLY A 56 -3.18 -21.31 -3.09
N GLN A 57 -3.40 -21.60 -4.37
CA GLN A 57 -2.33 -21.59 -5.39
C GLN A 57 -2.18 -20.24 -6.10
N GLN A 58 -3.07 -19.29 -5.83
CA GLN A 58 -3.07 -17.98 -6.49
C GLN A 58 -2.12 -17.00 -5.80
N ARG A 59 -1.52 -16.13 -6.62
CA ARG A 59 -0.64 -15.04 -6.19
C ARG A 59 -1.25 -13.74 -6.64
N VAL A 60 -1.86 -13.00 -5.72
CA VAL A 60 -2.61 -11.79 -6.03
C VAL A 60 -1.76 -10.56 -5.74
N TYR A 61 -1.60 -9.68 -6.74
CA TYR A 61 -0.99 -8.37 -6.59
C TYR A 61 -2.09 -7.31 -6.64
N LEU A 62 -2.15 -6.43 -5.64
CA LEU A 62 -3.05 -5.28 -5.66
C LEU A 62 -2.29 -4.03 -6.10
N THR A 63 -2.83 -3.37 -7.12
CA THR A 63 -2.47 -1.99 -7.49
C THR A 63 -3.15 -0.99 -6.55
N ASP A 64 -2.68 0.26 -6.53
CA ASP A 64 -3.34 1.34 -5.78
C ASP A 64 -4.83 1.48 -6.10
N ASP A 65 -5.21 1.40 -7.38
CA ASP A 65 -6.62 1.47 -7.81
C ASP A 65 -7.44 0.31 -7.24
N GLN A 66 -6.89 -0.90 -7.26
CA GLN A 66 -7.56 -2.07 -6.67
C GLN A 66 -7.67 -1.99 -5.16
N ILE A 67 -6.64 -1.47 -4.47
CA ILE A 67 -6.69 -1.23 -3.02
C ILE A 67 -7.83 -0.26 -2.69
N ILE A 68 -7.86 0.89 -3.36
CA ILE A 68 -8.88 1.93 -3.12
C ILE A 68 -10.28 1.39 -3.45
N ARG A 69 -10.46 0.69 -4.58
CA ARG A 69 -11.73 0.07 -4.93
C ARG A 69 -12.17 -0.99 -3.93
N THR A 70 -11.24 -1.77 -3.40
CA THR A 70 -11.53 -2.77 -2.36
C THR A 70 -12.10 -2.08 -1.13
N ILE A 71 -11.50 -0.97 -0.69
CA ILE A 71 -12.00 -0.17 0.43
C ILE A 71 -13.37 0.44 0.11
N LEU A 72 -13.54 1.06 -1.06
CA LEU A 72 -14.81 1.66 -1.49
C LEU A 72 -15.95 0.65 -1.70
N SER A 73 -15.65 -0.66 -1.76
CA SER A 73 -16.67 -1.72 -1.82
C SER A 73 -17.01 -2.32 -0.45
N MET A 74 -16.36 -1.87 0.63
CA MET A 74 -16.66 -2.29 1.99
C MET A 74 -17.93 -1.60 2.51
N GLU A 75 -18.37 -1.97 3.72
CA GLU A 75 -19.44 -1.27 4.40
C GLU A 75 -18.99 0.16 4.76
N ASP A 76 -19.95 1.08 4.93
CA ASP A 76 -19.67 2.50 5.12
C ASP A 76 -18.79 2.74 6.36
N ASN A 77 -19.13 2.11 7.49
CA ASN A 77 -18.35 2.17 8.73
C ASN A 77 -16.88 1.73 8.56
N GLU A 78 -16.62 0.77 7.68
CA GLU A 78 -15.26 0.28 7.42
C GLU A 78 -14.49 1.21 6.49
N THR A 79 -15.18 1.74 5.48
CA THR A 79 -14.63 2.76 4.58
C THR A 79 -14.23 4.01 5.37
N GLU A 80 -15.12 4.47 6.26
CA GLU A 80 -14.88 5.56 7.21
C GLU A 80 -13.71 5.24 8.15
N TRP A 81 -13.64 4.00 8.66
CA TRP A 81 -12.52 3.57 9.50
C TRP A 81 -11.19 3.68 8.75
N PHE A 82 -11.08 3.15 7.53
CA PHE A 82 -9.85 3.22 6.74
C PHE A 82 -9.47 4.67 6.44
N LEU A 83 -10.44 5.50 6.08
CA LEU A 83 -10.23 6.93 5.83
C LEU A 83 -9.65 7.61 7.08
N ALA A 84 -10.27 7.41 8.25
CA ALA A 84 -9.80 7.95 9.52
C ALA A 84 -8.40 7.46 9.88
N GLN A 85 -8.09 6.17 9.67
CA GLN A 85 -6.75 5.64 9.94
C GLN A 85 -5.70 6.18 8.97
N PHE A 86 -6.03 6.43 7.69
CA PHE A 86 -5.11 7.06 6.75
C PHE A 86 -4.82 8.52 7.13
N ILE A 87 -5.84 9.28 7.55
CA ILE A 87 -5.68 10.64 8.06
C ILE A 87 -4.78 10.64 9.31
N SER A 88 -5.08 9.77 10.27
CA SER A 88 -4.29 9.59 11.49
C SER A 88 -2.82 9.28 11.18
N LEU A 89 -2.57 8.34 10.26
CA LEU A 89 -1.21 7.99 9.84
C LEU A 89 -0.51 9.15 9.12
N TYR A 90 -1.22 9.93 8.30
CA TYR A 90 -0.68 11.11 7.60
C TYR A 90 -0.16 12.17 8.56
N VAL A 91 -0.87 12.42 9.67
CA VAL A 91 -0.46 13.38 10.71
C VAL A 91 0.55 12.81 11.71
N GLY A 92 0.93 11.53 11.58
CA GLY A 92 1.98 10.91 12.39
C GLY A 92 1.48 10.11 13.61
N ASN A 93 0.17 9.86 13.71
CA ASN A 93 -0.47 9.15 14.83
C ASN A 93 -0.64 7.65 14.56
N GLY A 94 0.26 7.04 13.78
CA GLY A 94 0.23 5.60 13.51
C GLY A 94 0.65 4.75 14.71
N VAL A 95 0.34 3.46 14.65
CA VAL A 95 0.66 2.47 15.69
C VAL A 95 1.95 1.73 15.34
N GLN A 96 2.81 1.48 16.32
CA GLN A 96 4.00 0.63 16.12
C GLN A 96 3.59 -0.83 15.98
N THR A 97 4.16 -1.52 14.99
CA THR A 97 3.95 -2.94 14.71
C THR A 97 5.26 -3.58 14.29
N THR A 98 5.34 -4.91 14.37
CA THR A 98 6.51 -5.68 13.97
C THR A 98 6.18 -6.59 12.78
N LEU A 99 7.12 -6.73 11.85
CA LEU A 99 7.11 -7.76 10.80
C LEU A 99 8.36 -8.63 10.94
N GLU A 100 8.27 -9.90 10.54
CA GLU A 100 9.44 -10.79 10.48
C GLU A 100 9.76 -11.13 9.02
N LEU A 101 11.04 -11.00 8.66
CA LEU A 101 11.54 -11.36 7.34
C LEU A 101 12.84 -12.12 7.54
N ASP A 102 12.90 -13.36 7.04
CA ASP A 102 14.07 -14.23 7.18
C ASP A 102 14.58 -14.28 8.64
N LYS A 103 13.67 -14.60 9.57
CA LYS A 103 13.92 -14.69 11.03
C LYS A 103 14.42 -13.39 11.68
N THR A 104 14.35 -12.27 10.96
CA THR A 104 14.74 -10.95 11.45
C THR A 104 13.49 -10.10 11.67
N LYS A 105 13.34 -9.54 12.87
CA LYS A 105 12.19 -8.69 13.23
C LYS A 105 12.48 -7.22 12.89
N PHE A 106 11.50 -6.56 12.29
CA PHE A 106 11.57 -5.15 11.91
C PHE A 106 10.35 -4.42 12.48
N THR A 107 10.59 -3.31 13.18
CA THR A 107 9.52 -2.44 13.69
C THR A 107 9.23 -1.34 12.70
N TYR A 108 7.94 -1.03 12.52
CA TYR A 108 7.46 0.04 11.67
C TYR A 108 6.21 0.69 12.27
N THR A 109 5.87 1.88 11.81
CA THR A 109 4.63 2.58 12.18
C THR A 109 3.62 2.43 11.05
N GLY A 110 2.39 2.01 11.38
CA GLY A 110 1.33 1.78 10.40
C GLY A 110 -0.06 1.97 10.99
N LEU A 111 -1.05 1.41 10.30
CA LEU A 111 -2.43 1.30 10.76
C LEU A 111 -2.53 0.32 11.95
N PRO A 112 -3.46 0.54 12.88
CA PRO A 112 -3.82 -0.46 13.88
C PRO A 112 -4.45 -1.71 13.23
N SER A 113 -4.52 -2.79 14.01
CA SER A 113 -5.37 -3.93 13.65
C SER A 113 -6.82 -3.50 13.52
N PHE A 114 -7.52 -4.02 12.52
CA PHE A 114 -8.95 -3.79 12.39
C PHE A 114 -9.68 -4.48 13.57
N PRO A 115 -10.72 -3.85 14.18
CA PRO A 115 -11.34 -4.37 15.40
C PRO A 115 -12.01 -5.75 15.25
N GLU A 116 -12.59 -6.03 14.09
CA GLU A 116 -13.37 -7.26 13.83
C GLU A 116 -12.81 -8.03 12.62
N GLU A 117 -12.41 -9.28 12.84
CA GLU A 117 -11.88 -10.11 11.77
C GLU A 117 -13.01 -10.65 10.88
N ARG A 118 -12.86 -10.48 9.56
CA ARG A 118 -13.77 -11.04 8.56
C ARG A 118 -13.07 -11.26 7.23
N ASP A 119 -13.74 -11.97 6.33
CA ASP A 119 -13.29 -12.13 4.96
C ASP A 119 -13.73 -10.95 4.09
N ILE A 120 -12.84 -10.50 3.21
CA ILE A 120 -13.11 -9.52 2.16
C ILE A 120 -12.86 -10.15 0.79
N LEU A 121 -13.72 -9.82 -0.17
CA LEU A 121 -13.61 -10.30 -1.54
C LEU A 121 -12.75 -9.34 -2.37
N LEU A 122 -11.66 -9.85 -2.95
CA LEU A 122 -10.83 -9.09 -3.88
C LEU A 122 -11.37 -9.15 -5.30
N PHE A 123 -10.92 -8.21 -6.16
CA PHE A 123 -11.24 -8.18 -7.59
C PHE A 123 -10.93 -9.47 -8.38
N SER A 124 -10.09 -10.34 -7.80
CA SER A 124 -9.64 -11.61 -8.39
C SER A 124 -10.51 -12.80 -7.97
N ASP A 125 -11.69 -12.53 -7.40
CA ASP A 125 -12.57 -13.56 -6.82
C ASP A 125 -11.88 -14.38 -5.72
N THR A 126 -11.03 -13.68 -4.96
CA THR A 126 -10.22 -14.25 -3.88
C THR A 126 -10.67 -13.67 -2.57
N ASN A 127 -11.04 -14.53 -1.61
CA ASN A 127 -11.31 -14.12 -0.24
C ASN A 127 -10.02 -14.04 0.56
N ILE A 128 -9.82 -12.92 1.25
CA ILE A 128 -8.72 -12.74 2.20
C ILE A 128 -9.26 -12.21 3.52
N LYS A 129 -8.55 -12.45 4.62
CA LYS A 129 -8.89 -11.82 5.90
C LYS A 129 -8.60 -10.32 5.84
N LEU A 130 -9.43 -9.53 6.52
CA LEU A 130 -9.25 -8.08 6.62
C LEU A 130 -7.91 -7.73 7.27
N SER A 131 -7.45 -8.51 8.25
CA SER A 131 -6.10 -8.39 8.80
C SER A 131 -4.98 -8.57 7.77
N HIS A 132 -5.16 -9.43 6.75
CA HIS A 132 -4.20 -9.57 5.65
C HIS A 132 -4.15 -8.31 4.79
N PHE A 133 -5.30 -7.67 4.58
CA PHE A 133 -5.41 -6.44 3.82
C PHE A 133 -4.77 -5.26 4.56
N CYS A 134 -5.03 -5.13 5.87
CA CYS A 134 -4.35 -4.15 6.73
C CYS A 134 -2.83 -4.35 6.72
N PHE A 135 -2.36 -5.60 6.75
CA PHE A 135 -0.94 -5.87 6.62
C PHE A 135 -0.37 -5.40 5.28
N LEU A 136 -1.05 -5.69 4.18
CA LEU A 136 -0.63 -5.26 2.84
C LEU A 136 -0.42 -3.73 2.80
N LEU A 137 -1.39 -2.97 3.32
CA LEU A 137 -1.33 -1.51 3.43
C LEU A 137 -0.12 -1.07 4.26
N ASN A 138 0.04 -1.66 5.44
CA ASN A 138 1.17 -1.40 6.34
C ASN A 138 2.52 -1.66 5.68
N PHE A 139 2.64 -2.75 4.93
CA PHE A 139 3.86 -3.05 4.17
C PHE A 139 4.12 -2.00 3.07
N ILE A 140 3.09 -1.54 2.36
CA ILE A 140 3.20 -0.48 1.35
C ILE A 140 3.72 0.81 2.00
N PHE A 141 3.13 1.24 3.11
CA PHE A 141 3.54 2.46 3.82
C PHE A 141 4.95 2.35 4.40
N ALA A 142 5.30 1.22 5.03
CA ALA A 142 6.64 0.99 5.56
C ALA A 142 7.70 0.98 4.46
N LYS A 143 7.38 0.39 3.30
CA LYS A 143 8.25 0.41 2.11
C LYS A 143 8.44 1.83 1.60
N ASP A 144 7.37 2.61 1.48
CA ASP A 144 7.40 3.98 0.98
C ASP A 144 8.19 4.91 1.91
N GLN A 145 8.01 4.77 3.22
CA GLN A 145 8.79 5.49 4.22
C GLN A 145 10.29 5.13 4.14
N CYS A 146 10.61 3.85 3.99
CA CYS A 146 11.98 3.38 3.83
C CYS A 146 12.62 3.94 2.54
N TRP A 147 11.86 3.93 1.44
CA TRP A 147 12.31 4.50 0.17
C TRP A 147 12.56 6.01 0.27
N GLY A 148 11.63 6.78 0.85
CA GLY A 148 11.80 8.22 1.03
C GLY A 148 13.06 8.60 1.81
N LYS A 149 13.39 7.83 2.86
CA LYS A 149 14.63 7.98 3.63
C LYS A 149 15.88 7.66 2.79
N MET A 150 15.85 6.58 2.00
CA MET A 150 16.99 6.16 1.18
C MET A 150 17.23 7.07 -0.03
N SER A 151 16.16 7.62 -0.62
CA SER A 151 16.23 8.45 -1.84
C SER A 151 16.30 9.95 -1.55
N ASN A 152 16.48 10.37 -0.28
CA ASN A 152 16.40 11.77 0.15
C ASN A 152 15.16 12.51 -0.40
N THR A 153 14.04 11.80 -0.52
CA THR A 153 12.77 12.34 -0.97
C THR A 153 11.83 12.36 0.23
N PRO A 154 11.88 13.41 1.07
CA PRO A 154 11.05 13.48 2.26
C PRO A 154 9.55 13.39 1.88
N ASN A 155 8.74 12.82 2.78
CA ASN A 155 7.29 12.69 2.62
C ASN A 155 6.83 11.77 1.47
N PHE A 156 7.65 10.82 1.01
CA PHE A 156 7.25 9.91 -0.06
C PHE A 156 6.01 9.08 0.31
N GLU A 157 5.94 8.59 1.55
CA GLU A 157 4.79 7.90 2.12
C GLU A 157 3.52 8.77 2.17
N LYS A 158 3.68 10.09 2.43
CA LYS A 158 2.57 11.04 2.42
C LYS A 158 1.93 11.19 1.06
N LYS A 159 2.66 10.95 -0.04
CA LYS A 159 2.07 10.91 -1.39
C LYS A 159 1.06 9.79 -1.54
N THR A 160 1.41 8.60 -1.07
CA THR A 160 0.51 7.44 -1.11
C THR A 160 -0.71 7.67 -0.23
N LEU A 161 -0.52 8.22 0.97
CA LEU A 161 -1.62 8.55 1.89
C LEU A 161 -2.53 9.65 1.32
N CYS A 162 -1.98 10.76 0.84
CA CYS A 162 -2.74 11.84 0.19
C CYS A 162 -3.61 11.32 -0.96
N LYS A 163 -3.06 10.44 -1.81
CA LYS A 163 -3.79 9.77 -2.88
C LYS A 163 -4.94 8.92 -2.34
N TYR A 164 -4.71 8.10 -1.31
CA TYR A 164 -5.76 7.24 -0.77
C TYR A 164 -6.86 8.06 -0.09
N ILE A 165 -6.49 9.03 0.76
CA ILE A 165 -7.41 9.93 1.47
C ILE A 165 -8.29 10.68 0.47
N SER A 166 -7.68 11.42 -0.47
CA SER A 166 -8.43 12.28 -1.40
C SER A 166 -9.37 11.49 -2.32
N ILE A 167 -8.96 10.31 -2.78
CA ILE A 167 -9.80 9.49 -3.66
C ILE A 167 -10.95 8.86 -2.88
N ILE A 168 -10.68 8.30 -1.70
CA ILE A 168 -11.72 7.69 -0.85
C ILE A 168 -12.73 8.77 -0.41
N ASP A 169 -12.25 9.88 0.12
CA ASP A 169 -13.10 11.00 0.56
C ASP A 169 -13.95 11.59 -0.58
N TYR A 170 -13.40 11.67 -1.80
CA TYR A 170 -14.18 12.11 -2.95
C TYR A 170 -15.31 11.14 -3.31
N TYR A 171 -15.01 9.84 -3.42
CA TYR A 171 -15.99 8.85 -3.89
C TYR A 171 -16.96 8.38 -2.81
N HIS A 172 -16.56 8.39 -1.54
CA HIS A 172 -17.39 7.98 -0.41
C HIS A 172 -18.19 9.16 0.15
N ASN A 173 -17.54 10.27 0.49
CA ASN A 173 -18.19 11.42 1.16
C ASN A 173 -18.68 12.51 0.20
N ALA A 174 -18.45 12.37 -1.11
CA ALA A 174 -18.72 13.41 -2.10
C ALA A 174 -18.03 14.76 -1.79
N SER A 175 -16.87 14.72 -1.12
CA SER A 175 -16.17 15.90 -0.63
C SER A 175 -15.80 16.89 -1.73
N THR A 176 -16.19 18.14 -1.52
CA THR A 176 -15.89 19.24 -2.45
C THR A 176 -14.40 19.57 -2.46
N TYR A 177 -13.76 19.54 -1.29
CA TYR A 177 -12.33 19.78 -1.16
C TYR A 177 -11.53 18.74 -1.97
N SER A 178 -11.79 17.45 -1.73
CA SER A 178 -11.10 16.35 -2.44
C SER A 178 -11.34 16.41 -3.94
N LYS A 179 -12.56 16.76 -4.38
CA LYS A 179 -12.87 16.96 -5.80
C LYS A 179 -12.03 18.08 -6.43
N VAL A 180 -11.86 19.21 -5.75
CA VAL A 180 -11.05 20.35 -6.24
C VAL A 180 -9.58 19.97 -6.28
N PHE A 181 -9.07 19.36 -5.21
CA PHE A 181 -7.70 18.88 -5.12
C PHE A 181 -7.37 17.89 -6.26
N LEU A 182 -8.18 16.84 -6.42
CA LEU A 182 -8.01 15.83 -7.48
C LEU A 182 -8.04 16.46 -8.88
N LYS A 183 -8.97 17.38 -9.15
CA LYS A 183 -9.00 18.12 -10.42
C LYS A 183 -7.73 18.94 -10.65
N GLY A 184 -7.21 19.58 -9.60
CA GLY A 184 -5.96 20.34 -9.66
C GLY A 184 -4.75 19.49 -10.04
N LEU A 185 -4.78 18.19 -9.72
CA LEU A 185 -3.77 17.21 -10.13
C LEU A 185 -4.02 16.60 -11.52
N GLY A 186 -5.11 16.99 -12.21
CA GLY A 186 -5.53 16.37 -13.47
C GLY A 186 -6.11 14.95 -13.31
N TYR A 187 -6.52 14.56 -12.09
CA TYR A 187 -7.18 13.28 -11.87
C TYR A 187 -8.60 13.29 -12.49
N PRO A 188 -9.00 12.22 -13.20
CA PRO A 188 -10.26 12.19 -13.95
C PRO A 188 -11.49 11.97 -13.06
N VAL A 189 -11.87 12.98 -12.28
CA VAL A 189 -13.02 12.92 -11.34
C VAL A 189 -14.38 12.65 -11.99
N LYS A 190 -14.54 12.89 -13.30
CA LYS A 190 -15.80 12.64 -14.03
C LYS A 190 -15.95 11.18 -14.50
N TYR A 191 -14.85 10.44 -14.57
CA TYR A 191 -14.86 9.05 -15.03
C TYR A 191 -14.83 8.13 -13.82
N ALA A 192 -15.96 8.08 -13.11
CA ALA A 192 -16.23 6.92 -12.29
C ALA A 192 -16.07 5.68 -13.18
N GLN A 193 -15.20 4.76 -12.79
CA GLN A 193 -15.12 3.39 -13.29
C GLN A 193 -14.50 3.10 -14.67
N SER A 194 -13.78 4.00 -15.35
CA SER A 194 -12.99 3.59 -16.54
C SER A 194 -11.57 3.15 -16.19
N SER A 195 -11.10 2.07 -16.81
CA SER A 195 -9.85 1.32 -16.61
C SER A 195 -8.53 2.10 -16.87
N ASN A 196 -8.53 3.42 -16.77
CA ASN A 196 -7.39 4.27 -17.11
C ASN A 196 -6.39 4.43 -15.95
N TYR A 197 -5.78 3.32 -15.55
CA TYR A 197 -4.66 3.27 -14.60
C TYR A 197 -3.52 4.25 -14.94
N ILE A 198 -3.31 4.53 -16.23
CA ILE A 198 -2.24 5.41 -16.74
C ILE A 198 -2.45 6.88 -16.33
N SER A 199 -3.69 7.37 -16.26
CA SER A 199 -3.96 8.75 -15.82
C SER A 199 -3.74 8.94 -14.32
N THR A 200 -4.13 7.95 -13.51
CA THR A 200 -3.97 7.99 -12.05
C THR A 200 -2.51 8.02 -11.63
N GLN A 201 -1.64 7.24 -12.29
CA GLN A 201 -0.21 7.27 -11.99
C GLN A 201 0.47 8.58 -12.39
N LYS A 202 -0.01 9.30 -13.40
CA LYS A 202 0.60 10.58 -13.82
C LYS A 202 0.28 11.69 -12.83
N ALA A 203 -0.98 11.76 -12.37
CA ALA A 203 -1.46 12.82 -11.48
C ALA A 203 -0.70 12.92 -10.14
N PHE A 204 -0.26 11.79 -9.59
CA PHE A 204 0.39 11.74 -8.27
C PHE A 204 1.93 11.57 -8.32
N LYS A 205 2.56 11.69 -9.48
CA LYS A 205 4.03 11.53 -9.61
C LYS A 205 4.81 12.75 -9.11
N GLU A 206 4.22 13.92 -9.09
CA GLU A 206 4.90 15.18 -8.79
C GLU A 206 4.98 15.44 -7.27
N ILE A 207 6.07 16.07 -6.81
CA ILE A 207 6.31 16.39 -5.39
C ILE A 207 5.26 17.39 -4.87
N ASP A 208 4.76 18.26 -5.75
CA ASP A 208 3.70 19.24 -5.51
C ASP A 208 2.43 18.70 -4.83
N CYS A 209 2.10 17.41 -4.97
CA CYS A 209 0.85 16.90 -4.42
C CYS A 209 0.79 16.93 -2.89
N VAL A 210 1.92 16.78 -2.19
CA VAL A 210 1.95 16.88 -0.72
C VAL A 210 1.87 18.34 -0.27
N GLU A 211 2.52 19.25 -0.97
CA GLU A 211 2.48 20.68 -0.66
C GLU A 211 1.10 21.30 -0.90
N LYS A 212 0.37 20.81 -1.91
CA LYS A 212 -0.98 21.27 -2.24
C LYS A 212 -2.08 20.58 -1.41
N PHE A 213 -1.75 19.55 -0.65
CA PHE A 213 -2.71 18.81 0.15
C PHE A 213 -2.80 19.37 1.57
N ASP A 214 -3.84 20.17 1.80
CA ASP A 214 -4.21 20.68 3.10
C ASP A 214 -4.97 19.62 3.91
N ILE A 215 -4.29 19.08 4.93
CA ILE A 215 -4.86 18.06 5.83
C ILE A 215 -5.86 18.65 6.83
N SER A 216 -5.88 19.97 7.03
CA SER A 216 -6.77 20.60 8.02
C SER A 216 -8.27 20.46 7.69
N TYR A 217 -8.62 20.16 6.44
CA TYR A 217 -9.99 19.84 6.03
C TYR A 217 -10.51 18.51 6.60
N TYR A 218 -9.67 17.72 7.26
CA TYR A 218 -9.98 16.40 7.83
C TYR A 218 -9.80 16.32 9.35
N LEU A 219 -9.43 17.42 10.00
CA LEU A 219 -9.16 17.52 11.44
C LEU A 219 -10.27 18.33 12.12
#